data_AF-A0A354PGN3-F1
#
_entry.id   AF-A0A354PGN3-F1
#
_cell.length_a   1.000
_cell.length_b   1.000
_cell.length_c   1.000
_cell.angle_alpha   90.00
_cell.angle_beta   90.00
_cell.angle_gamma   90.00
#
_symmetry.space_group_name_H-M   'P 1'
#
loop_
_entity.id
_entity.type
_entity.pdbx_description
1 polymer ?
#
loop_
_entity_poly.entity_id
_entity_poly.type
_entity_poly.pdbx_seq_one_letter_code
_entity_poly.pdbx_strand_id
1 'polypeptide(L)'
;MASRQFRLDVWVMMKKPSRNAFSLSELLAAVVIITVVSIATISTVTPLRARAQVAANQRKLTDLNSLAKAYRANHDKFPPNGVVSMIEAGLYPGAIPVDPSELAETLKDFKYEATKGEFSLR
;
A
#
# COMPACT_ATOMS: atom_id res chain seq x y z
N MET A 1 46.57 -41.55 55.47
CA MET A 1 45.50 -40.56 55.71
C MET A 1 45.89 -39.30 54.95
N ALA A 2 45.30 -39.08 53.76
CA ALA A 2 44.27 -38.05 53.51
C ALA A 2 44.90 -36.62 53.49
N SER A 3 44.77 -35.76 52.47
CA SER A 3 43.91 -35.73 51.30
C SER A 3 44.43 -34.71 50.28
N ARG A 4 44.41 -35.12 49.00
CA ARG A 4 44.03 -34.40 47.78
C ARG A 4 44.41 -32.91 47.65
N GLN A 5 45.36 -32.65 46.76
CA GLN A 5 45.48 -31.37 46.06
C GLN A 5 45.59 -31.64 44.55
N PHE A 6 44.44 -31.91 43.93
CA PHE A 6 44.28 -31.91 42.48
C PHE A 6 44.25 -30.45 42.01
N ARG A 7 45.39 -29.92 41.57
CA ARG A 7 45.38 -28.75 40.67
C ARG A 7 45.25 -29.27 39.25
N LEU A 8 44.01 -29.35 38.78
CA LEU A 8 43.72 -29.41 37.36
C LEU A 8 44.03 -28.02 36.80
N ASP A 9 45.20 -27.86 36.20
CA ASP A 9 45.49 -26.73 35.31
C ASP A 9 44.58 -26.89 34.08
N VAL A 10 43.38 -26.33 34.20
CA VAL A 10 42.44 -26.16 33.09
C VAL A 10 43.09 -25.17 32.13
N TRP A 11 43.76 -25.70 31.10
CA TRP A 11 44.09 -24.94 29.90
C TRP A 11 42.78 -24.57 29.20
N VAL A 12 42.19 -23.45 29.61
CA VAL A 12 41.18 -22.76 28.81
C VAL A 12 41.90 -22.22 27.58
N MET A 13 41.87 -22.96 26.47
CA MET A 13 42.13 -22.39 25.16
C MET A 13 41.07 -21.32 24.91
N MET A 14 41.37 -20.08 25.27
CA MET A 14 40.62 -18.92 24.82
C MET A 14 40.77 -18.85 23.30
N LYS A 15 39.85 -19.48 22.56
CA LYS A 15 39.59 -19.13 21.17
C LYS A 15 39.21 -17.66 21.20
N LYS A 16 40.15 -16.78 20.83
CA LYS A 16 39.84 -15.37 20.60
C LYS A 16 38.67 -15.32 19.62
N PRO A 17 37.52 -14.72 19.97
CA PRO A 17 36.52 -14.42 18.96
C PRO A 17 37.18 -13.41 18.02
N SER A 18 37.58 -13.84 16.82
CA SER A 18 37.95 -12.91 15.77
C SER A 18 36.70 -12.11 15.45
N ARG A 19 36.60 -10.92 16.04
CA ARG A 19 35.65 -9.91 15.58
C ARG A 19 36.13 -9.54 14.19
N ASN A 20 35.57 -10.21 13.18
CA ASN A 20 35.70 -9.80 11.78
C ASN A 20 35.01 -8.44 11.69
N ALA A 21 35.77 -7.37 11.91
CA ALA A 21 35.32 -6.03 11.65
C ALA A 21 35.09 -5.96 10.13
N PHE A 22 33.87 -5.60 9.73
CA PHE A 22 33.50 -5.38 8.34
C PHE A 22 34.53 -4.44 7.70
N SER A 23 35.11 -4.85 6.58
CA SER A 23 36.08 -4.01 5.86
C SER A 23 35.35 -2.81 5.22
N LEU A 24 36.02 -1.66 5.15
CA LEU A 24 35.50 -0.46 4.48
C LEU A 24 35.22 -0.72 2.99
N SER A 25 36.01 -1.60 2.36
CA SER A 25 35.79 -2.05 0.97
C SER A 25 34.51 -2.89 0.83
N GLU A 26 34.19 -3.70 1.82
CA GLU A 26 33.00 -4.55 1.85
C GLU A 26 31.73 -3.70 2.02
N LEU A 27 31.81 -2.66 2.86
CA LEU A 27 30.75 -1.66 3.00
C LEU A 27 30.49 -0.91 1.69
N LEU A 28 31.53 -0.44 1.01
CA LEU A 28 31.41 0.26 -0.26
C LEU A 28 30.80 -0.63 -1.34
N ALA A 29 31.25 -1.89 -1.44
CA ALA A 29 30.67 -2.86 -2.37
C ALA A 29 29.18 -3.09 -2.08
N ALA A 30 28.79 -3.24 -0.81
CA ALA A 30 27.38 -3.39 -0.43
C ALA A 30 26.53 -2.18 -0.84
N VAL A 31 27.01 -0.96 -0.63
CA VAL A 31 26.30 0.27 -1.03
C VAL A 31 26.11 0.35 -2.55
N VAL A 32 27.14 -0.01 -3.32
CA VAL A 32 27.05 -0.02 -4.80
C VAL A 32 26.01 -1.05 -5.27
N ILE A 33 25.99 -2.25 -4.68
CA ILE A 33 24.99 -3.27 -5.03
C ILE A 33 23.58 -2.78 -4.71
N ILE A 34 23.36 -2.22 -3.52
CA ILE A 34 22.04 -1.72 -3.09
C ILE A 34 21.55 -0.60 -4.01
N THR A 35 22.43 0.32 -4.41
CA THR A 35 22.05 1.44 -5.29
C THR A 35 21.66 0.94 -6.69
N VAL A 36 22.44 0.05 -7.29
CA VAL A 36 22.13 -0.51 -8.62
C VAL A 36 20.83 -1.31 -8.61
N VAL A 37 20.63 -2.18 -7.61
CA VAL A 37 19.39 -2.97 -7.46
C VAL A 37 18.18 -2.05 -7.26
N SER A 38 18.32 -0.99 -6.48
CA SER A 38 17.24 -0.01 -6.26
C SER A 38 16.85 0.70 -7.54
N ILE A 39 17.83 1.18 -8.33
CA ILE A 39 17.57 1.88 -9.60
C ILE A 39 16.85 0.95 -10.60
N ALA A 40 17.32 -0.29 -10.75
CA ALA A 40 16.68 -1.27 -11.63
C ALA A 40 15.23 -1.59 -11.22
N THR A 41 14.98 -1.69 -9.91
CA THR A 41 13.64 -1.95 -9.36
C THR A 41 12.70 -0.75 -9.55
N ILE A 42 13.18 0.48 -9.34
CA ILE A 42 12.38 1.70 -9.53
C ILE A 42 11.91 1.82 -11.00
N SER A 43 12.81 1.55 -11.95
CA SER A 43 12.50 1.62 -13.38
C SER A 43 11.38 0.66 -13.80
N THR A 44 11.33 -0.53 -13.20
CA THR A 44 10.32 -1.55 -13.52
C THR A 44 9.01 -1.37 -12.75
N VAL A 45 9.07 -0.96 -11.47
CA VAL A 45 7.89 -0.86 -10.61
C VAL A 45 7.09 0.42 -10.85
N THR A 46 7.73 1.53 -11.22
CA THR A 46 7.05 2.81 -11.47
C THR A 46 5.97 2.72 -12.56
N PRO A 47 6.24 2.19 -13.77
CA PRO A 47 5.20 2.05 -14.80
C PRO A 47 4.13 1.03 -14.41
N LEU A 48 4.47 -0.01 -13.65
CA LEU A 48 3.49 -0.98 -13.15
C LEU A 48 2.52 -0.35 -12.15
N ARG A 49 3.02 0.48 -11.22
CA ARG A 49 2.18 1.23 -10.29
C ARG A 49 1.26 2.22 -11.01
N ALA A 50 1.78 2.94 -12.01
CA ALA A 50 0.96 3.85 -12.81
C ALA A 50 -0.18 3.10 -13.53
N ARG A 51 0.12 1.95 -14.15
CA ARG A 51 -0.89 1.10 -14.81
C ARG A 51 -1.90 0.53 -13.81
N ALA A 52 -1.44 0.10 -12.64
CA ALA A 52 -2.31 -0.40 -11.58
C ALA A 52 -3.28 0.69 -11.09
N GLN A 53 -2.80 1.93 -10.93
CA GLN A 53 -3.64 3.07 -10.53
C GLN A 53 -4.71 3.36 -11.59
N VAL A 54 -4.34 3.38 -12.88
CA VAL A 54 -5.32 3.56 -13.97
C VAL A 54 -6.37 2.45 -13.97
N ALA A 55 -5.96 1.20 -13.83
CA ALA A 55 -6.89 0.07 -13.76
C ALA A 55 -7.79 0.11 -12.53
N ALA A 56 -7.27 0.52 -11.37
CA ALA A 56 -8.04 0.70 -10.15
C ALA A 56 -9.08 1.83 -10.30
N ASN A 57 -8.68 2.96 -10.87
CA ASN A 57 -9.58 4.08 -11.14
C ASN A 57 -10.68 3.70 -12.15
N GLN A 58 -10.34 2.92 -13.18
CA GLN A 58 -11.33 2.43 -14.13
C GLN A 58 -12.35 1.49 -13.49
N ARG A 59 -11.93 0.59 -12.59
CA ARG A 59 -12.84 -0.28 -11.84
C ARG A 59 -13.78 0.53 -10.96
N LYS A 60 -13.23 1.46 -10.18
CA LYS A 60 -14.01 2.39 -9.34
C LYS A 60 -15.03 3.18 -10.16
N LEU A 61 -14.65 3.65 -11.36
CA LEU A 61 -15.55 4.35 -12.27
C LEU A 61 -16.74 3.47 -12.68
N THR A 62 -16.47 2.23 -13.06
CA THR A 62 -17.50 1.25 -13.42
C THR A 62 -18.44 0.97 -12.24
N ASP A 63 -17.90 0.81 -11.03
CA ASP A 63 -18.69 0.58 -9.83
C ASP A 63 -19.59 1.79 -9.51
N LEU A 64 -19.05 3.01 -9.51
CA LEU A 64 -19.82 4.24 -9.26
C LEU A 64 -20.95 4.42 -10.28
N ASN A 65 -20.69 4.14 -11.56
CA ASN A 65 -21.71 4.20 -12.61
C ASN A 65 -22.76 3.09 -12.46
N SER A 66 -22.37 1.90 -12.01
CA SER A 66 -23.31 0.83 -11.70
C SER A 66 -24.24 1.24 -10.55
N LEU A 67 -23.70 1.87 -9.51
CA LEU A 67 -24.48 2.39 -8.38
C LEU A 67 -25.44 3.51 -8.81
N ALA A 68 -25.00 4.43 -9.66
CA ALA A 68 -25.87 5.48 -10.19
C ALA A 68 -27.04 4.91 -11.01
N LYS A 69 -26.79 3.84 -11.77
CA LYS A 69 -27.83 3.10 -12.49
C LYS A 69 -28.80 2.41 -11.53
N ALA A 70 -28.30 1.79 -10.47
CA ALA A 70 -29.15 1.19 -9.43
C ALA A 70 -30.02 2.25 -8.72
N TYR A 71 -29.45 3.42 -8.41
CA TYR A 71 -30.19 4.55 -7.85
C TYR A 71 -31.33 4.97 -8.77
N ARG A 72 -31.04 5.12 -10.06
CA ARG A 72 -32.04 5.46 -11.07
C ARG A 72 -33.13 4.41 -11.19
N ALA A 73 -32.79 3.13 -11.14
CA ALA A 73 -33.77 2.05 -11.18
C ALA A 73 -34.74 2.09 -9.99
N ASN A 74 -34.28 2.58 -8.83
CA ASN A 74 -35.10 2.64 -7.61
C ASN A 74 -35.92 3.94 -7.46
N HIS A 75 -35.46 5.05 -8.03
CA HIS A 75 -36.03 6.38 -7.79
C HIS A 75 -36.52 7.10 -9.07
N ASP A 76 -36.42 6.45 -10.23
CA ASP A 76 -36.72 6.99 -11.57
C ASP A 76 -35.97 8.29 -11.94
N LYS A 77 -34.95 8.64 -11.16
CA LYS A 77 -34.17 9.88 -11.29
C LYS A 77 -32.69 9.61 -11.06
N PHE A 78 -31.84 10.41 -11.69
CA PHE A 78 -30.40 10.38 -11.41
C PHE A 78 -30.10 10.94 -10.01
N PRO A 79 -29.03 10.48 -9.34
CA PRO A 79 -28.68 10.98 -8.02
C PRO A 79 -28.30 12.47 -8.09
N PRO A 80 -29.00 13.39 -7.41
CA PRO A 80 -28.74 14.83 -7.57
C PRO A 80 -27.36 15.24 -7.04
N ASN A 81 -26.90 14.60 -5.96
CA ASN A 81 -25.61 14.89 -5.32
C ASN A 81 -24.58 13.77 -5.53
N GLY A 82 -24.76 12.95 -6.58
CA GLY A 82 -23.86 11.84 -6.89
C GLY A 82 -23.77 10.83 -5.74
N VAL A 83 -22.56 10.62 -5.23
CA VAL A 83 -22.30 9.61 -4.19
C VAL A 83 -23.04 9.90 -2.89
N VAL A 84 -23.23 11.17 -2.53
CA VAL A 84 -23.94 11.53 -1.28
C VAL A 84 -25.38 10.99 -1.31
N SER A 85 -26.10 11.20 -2.40
CA SER A 85 -27.47 10.66 -2.56
C SER A 85 -27.49 9.13 -2.59
N MET A 86 -26.43 8.49 -3.09
CA MET A 86 -26.32 7.03 -3.09
C MET A 86 -26.00 6.46 -1.70
N ILE A 87 -25.24 7.18 -0.87
CA ILE A 87 -25.00 6.84 0.54
C ILE A 87 -26.31 6.99 1.33
N GLU A 88 -27.02 8.11 1.16
CA GLU A 88 -28.32 8.36 1.81
C GLU A 88 -29.37 7.30 1.43
N ALA A 89 -29.34 6.83 0.17
CA ALA A 89 -30.20 5.75 -0.31
C ALA A 89 -29.72 4.33 0.10
N GLY A 90 -28.62 4.21 0.85
CA GLY A 90 -28.07 2.93 1.31
C GLY A 90 -27.51 2.04 0.18
N LEU A 91 -27.24 2.61 -1.00
CA LEU A 91 -26.75 1.87 -2.17
C LEU A 91 -25.23 1.81 -2.23
N TYR A 92 -24.52 2.69 -1.51
CA TYR A 92 -23.07 2.70 -1.51
C TYR A 92 -22.51 1.54 -0.65
N PRO A 93 -21.75 0.59 -1.22
CA PRO A 93 -21.18 -0.52 -0.48
C PRO A 93 -20.08 -0.01 0.45
N GLY A 94 -20.33 -0.10 1.76
CA GLY A 94 -19.57 0.60 2.79
C GLY A 94 -20.51 1.45 3.63
N ALA A 95 -21.37 0.77 4.39
CA ALA A 95 -22.31 1.41 5.29
C ALA A 95 -21.58 2.38 6.23
N ILE A 96 -22.07 3.62 6.26
CA ILE A 96 -21.95 4.69 7.26
C ILE A 96 -21.03 4.42 8.48
N PRO A 97 -20.14 5.35 8.87
CA PRO A 97 -19.83 6.64 8.24
C PRO A 97 -18.55 6.52 7.40
N VAL A 98 -18.67 6.75 6.08
CA VAL A 98 -17.49 7.13 5.30
C VAL A 98 -17.11 8.52 5.79
N ASP A 99 -15.93 8.67 6.39
CA ASP A 99 -15.44 9.98 6.82
C ASP A 99 -15.50 10.93 5.61
N PRO A 100 -16.07 12.15 5.74
CA PRO A 100 -16.09 13.11 4.65
C PRO A 100 -14.73 13.33 3.99
N SER A 101 -13.64 13.19 4.75
CA SER A 101 -12.27 13.26 4.25
C SER A 101 -11.90 12.08 3.34
N GLU A 102 -12.25 10.85 3.71
CA GLU A 102 -12.01 9.63 2.93
C GLU A 102 -12.85 9.62 1.65
N LEU A 103 -14.09 10.11 1.73
CA LEU A 103 -14.94 10.31 0.57
C LEU A 103 -14.33 11.37 -0.37
N ALA A 104 -13.85 12.49 0.16
CA ALA A 104 -13.21 13.54 -0.63
C ALA A 104 -11.93 13.04 -1.31
N GLU A 105 -11.13 12.21 -0.63
CA GLU A 105 -9.94 11.59 -1.21
C GLU A 105 -10.31 10.60 -2.32
N THR A 106 -11.29 9.74 -2.07
CA THR A 106 -11.75 8.74 -3.04
C THR A 106 -12.36 9.39 -4.28
N LEU A 107 -13.08 10.50 -4.12
CA LEU A 107 -13.74 11.23 -5.21
C LEU A 107 -12.85 12.28 -5.87
N LYS A 108 -11.62 12.50 -5.40
CA LYS A 108 -10.73 13.54 -5.94
C LYS A 108 -10.52 13.41 -7.45
N ASP A 109 -10.38 12.17 -7.91
CA ASP A 109 -10.11 11.80 -9.30
C ASP A 109 -11.38 11.68 -10.16
N PHE A 110 -12.57 11.83 -9.57
CA PHE A 110 -13.85 11.62 -10.24
C PHE A 110 -14.67 12.90 -10.30
N LYS A 111 -15.34 13.11 -11.43
CA LYS A 111 -16.32 14.17 -11.65
C LYS A 111 -17.68 13.53 -11.87
N TYR A 112 -18.70 14.05 -11.20
CA TYR A 112 -20.08 13.62 -11.40
C TYR A 112 -20.84 14.62 -12.27
N GLU A 113 -21.58 14.13 -13.27
CA GLU A 113 -22.44 14.93 -14.14
C GLU A 113 -23.92 14.59 -13.87
N ALA A 114 -24.61 15.45 -13.11
CA ALA A 114 -25.99 15.21 -12.65
C ALA A 114 -27.03 15.15 -13.79
N THR A 115 -26.77 15.78 -14.92
CA THR A 115 -27.66 15.76 -16.10
C THR A 115 -27.66 14.40 -16.80
N LYS A 116 -26.54 13.67 -16.75
CA LYS A 116 -26.39 12.33 -17.35
C LYS A 116 -26.46 11.21 -16.33
N GLY A 117 -26.22 11.52 -15.06
CA GLY A 117 -26.11 10.54 -13.98
C GLY A 117 -24.88 9.66 -14.08
N GLU A 118 -23.79 10.20 -14.62
CA GLU A 118 -22.56 9.45 -14.87
C GLU A 118 -21.36 10.11 -14.18
N PHE A 119 -20.44 9.26 -13.76
CA PHE A 119 -19.12 9.61 -13.28
C PHE A 119 -18.13 9.53 -14.45
N SER A 120 -17.22 10.51 -14.51
CA SER A 120 -16.07 10.54 -15.39
C SER A 120 -14.79 10.76 -14.59
N LEU A 121 -13.64 10.38 -15.17
CA LEU A 121 -12.34 10.76 -14.62
C LEU A 121 -12.12 12.25 -14.85
N ARG A 122 -11.48 12.89 -13.88
CA ARG A 122 -11.18 14.33 -13.91
C ARG A 122 -9.97 14.66 -14.80
#